data_AF-A0A8S3IS14-F1
#
_entry.id   AF-A0A8S3IS14-F1
#
_cell.length_a   1.000
_cell.length_b   1.000
_cell.length_c   1.000
_cell.angle_alpha   90.00
_cell.angle_beta   90.00
_cell.angle_gamma   90.00
#
_symmetry.space_group_name_H-M   'P 1'
#
loop_
_entity.id
_entity.type
_entity.pdbx_description
1 polymer ?
#
loop_
_entity_poly.entity_id
_entity_poly.type
_entity_poly.pdbx_seq_one_letter_code
_entity_poly.pdbx_strand_id
1 'polypeptide(L)'
;INYKVIIETGESNINANVILCIYGDENTTTNLPLRTTKDGSDAKFDQDSILEFDLRATDVGKITKINIGHDSDDSEQNWFLKSIQIESNDEHYTFTANRWLSKEKDDNKTYIDLTPDGRKTPPSS
;
A
#
# COMPACT_ATOMS: atom_id res chain seq x y z
N ILE A 1 -16.65 0.48 5.45
CA ILE A 1 -16.36 -0.97 5.26
C ILE A 1 -14.98 -1.32 5.80
N ASN A 2 -14.59 -2.59 5.79
CA ASN A 2 -13.24 -3.03 6.17
C ASN A 2 -12.43 -3.35 4.91
N TYR A 3 -11.21 -2.82 4.83
CA TYR A 3 -10.22 -3.16 3.83
C TYR A 3 -9.12 -3.97 4.51
N LYS A 4 -8.89 -5.20 4.06
CA LYS A 4 -7.68 -5.94 4.43
C LYS A 4 -6.58 -5.52 3.47
N VAL A 5 -5.45 -5.07 4.00
CA VAL A 5 -4.33 -4.60 3.20
C VAL A 5 -3.10 -5.43 3.55
N ILE A 6 -2.46 -6.01 2.55
CA ILE A 6 -1.20 -6.75 2.68
C ILE A 6 -0.13 -6.01 1.88
N ILE A 7 0.99 -5.69 2.51
CA ILE A 7 2.10 -4.96 1.89
C ILE A 7 3.34 -5.80 1.95
N GLU A 8 4.00 -5.96 0.80
CA GLU A 8 5.29 -6.62 0.68
C GLU A 8 6.40 -5.59 0.47
N THR A 9 7.40 -5.64 1.35
CA THR A 9 8.57 -4.76 1.31
C THR A 9 9.78 -5.51 0.73
N GLY A 10 10.62 -4.81 -0.03
CA GLY A 10 11.95 -5.26 -0.45
C GLY A 10 13.02 -4.73 0.48
N GLU A 11 14.09 -4.16 -0.07
CA GLU A 11 15.08 -3.44 0.75
C GLU A 11 14.44 -2.19 1.36
N SER A 12 14.65 -1.99 2.66
CA SER A 12 14.05 -0.87 3.37
C SER A 12 14.83 -0.52 4.63
N ASN A 13 14.95 0.77 4.90
CA ASN A 13 15.48 1.32 6.14
C ASN A 13 14.64 2.51 6.66
N ILE A 14 13.37 2.59 6.24
CA ILE A 14 12.52 3.71 6.64
C ILE A 14 12.12 3.64 8.10
N ASN A 15 12.07 4.80 8.73
CA ASN A 15 11.51 5.03 10.06
C ASN A 15 10.63 6.29 9.98
N ALA A 16 9.52 6.17 9.26
CA ALA A 16 8.60 7.27 8.95
C ALA A 16 7.15 6.77 8.91
N ASN A 17 6.18 7.69 8.89
CA ASN A 17 4.79 7.30 8.77
C ASN A 17 4.49 6.92 7.33
N VAL A 18 3.92 5.74 7.14
CA VAL A 18 3.37 5.33 5.84
C VAL A 18 1.88 5.63 5.80
N ILE A 19 1.43 6.21 4.69
CA ILE A 19 0.05 6.62 4.46
C ILE A 19 -0.44 5.96 3.19
N LEU A 20 -1.65 5.39 3.25
CA LEU A 20 -2.39 4.85 2.12
C LEU A 20 -3.65 5.68 1.86
N CYS A 21 -3.97 5.92 0.60
CA CYS A 21 -5.27 6.44 0.16
C CYS A 21 -5.84 5.50 -0.92
N ILE A 22 -7.12 5.16 -0.80
CA ILE A 22 -7.81 4.27 -1.74
C ILE A 22 -8.84 5.09 -2.50
N TYR A 23 -8.82 4.98 -3.82
CA TYR A 23 -9.73 5.66 -4.74
C TYR A 23 -10.58 4.60 -5.44
N GLY A 24 -11.89 4.80 -5.45
CA GLY A 24 -12.82 3.97 -6.22
C GLY A 24 -13.62 4.79 -7.21
N ASP A 25 -14.61 4.17 -7.81
CA ASP A 25 -15.51 4.80 -8.78
C ASP A 25 -16.62 5.64 -8.12
N GLU A 26 -16.94 5.38 -6.86
CA GLU A 26 -17.96 6.13 -6.10
C GLU A 26 -17.36 7.16 -5.16
N ASN A 27 -16.32 6.79 -4.39
CA ASN A 27 -15.72 7.68 -3.40
C ASN A 27 -14.18 7.53 -3.34
N THR A 28 -13.58 8.27 -2.41
CA THR A 28 -12.16 8.16 -2.05
C THR A 28 -12.07 8.15 -0.53
N THR A 29 -11.16 7.34 0.03
CA THR A 29 -10.91 7.38 1.48
C THR A 29 -10.18 8.65 1.86
N THR A 30 -10.26 9.05 3.13
CA THR A 30 -9.25 9.95 3.69
C THR A 30 -7.90 9.24 3.75
N ASN A 31 -6.83 9.95 4.14
CA ASN A 31 -5.54 9.35 4.45
C ASN A 31 -5.70 8.26 5.52
N LEU A 32 -5.16 7.08 5.27
CA LEU A 32 -5.15 5.92 6.16
C LEU A 32 -3.71 5.69 6.65
N PRO A 33 -3.36 6.12 7.88
CA PRO A 33 -2.04 5.86 8.45
C PRO A 33 -1.86 4.37 8.77
N LEU A 34 -0.78 3.78 8.30
CA LEU A 34 -0.45 2.37 8.50
C LEU A 34 0.40 2.19 9.76
N ARG A 35 -0.19 2.43 10.93
CA ARG A 35 0.53 2.47 12.22
C ARG A 35 0.58 1.13 12.95
N THR A 36 -0.51 0.38 12.90
CA THR A 36 -0.70 -0.85 13.69
C THR A 36 -1.13 -1.97 12.76
N THR A 37 -0.38 -3.05 12.75
CA THR A 37 -0.70 -4.25 11.97
C THR A 37 -1.90 -4.99 12.57
N LYS A 38 -2.44 -5.93 11.80
CA LYS A 38 -3.58 -6.77 12.15
C LYS A 38 -3.39 -7.55 13.46
N ASP A 39 -2.16 -7.91 13.81
CA ASP A 39 -1.83 -8.60 15.07
C ASP A 39 -1.71 -7.65 16.27
N GLY A 40 -1.88 -6.34 16.07
CA GLY A 40 -1.81 -5.31 17.10
C GLY A 40 -0.42 -4.76 17.38
N SER A 41 0.60 -5.19 16.63
CA SER A 41 1.96 -4.64 16.76
C SER A 41 2.15 -3.34 15.96
N ASP A 42 3.17 -2.56 16.32
CA ASP A 42 3.55 -1.37 15.55
C ASP A 42 4.09 -1.79 14.17
N ALA A 43 3.63 -1.12 13.12
CA ALA A 43 4.03 -1.41 11.76
C ALA A 43 5.50 -1.04 11.53
N LYS A 44 6.30 -2.04 11.13
CA LYS A 44 7.71 -1.87 10.76
C LYS A 44 7.90 -2.33 9.33
N PHE A 45 8.14 -1.38 8.44
CA PHE A 45 8.40 -1.62 7.02
C PHE A 45 9.86 -2.03 6.81
N ASP A 46 10.29 -3.06 7.55
CA ASP A 46 11.66 -3.59 7.51
C ASP A 46 11.92 -4.34 6.20
N GLN A 47 13.20 -4.57 5.91
CA GLN A 47 13.60 -5.31 4.73
C GLN A 47 12.92 -6.69 4.66
N ASP A 48 12.38 -7.01 3.48
CA ASP A 48 11.74 -8.29 3.15
C ASP A 48 10.55 -8.67 4.06
N SER A 49 9.94 -7.66 4.70
CA SER A 49 8.74 -7.84 5.53
C SER A 49 7.45 -7.97 4.73
N ILE A 50 6.48 -8.67 5.33
CA ILE A 50 5.08 -8.70 4.89
C ILE A 50 4.24 -8.20 6.05
N LEU A 51 3.46 -7.14 5.82
CA LEU A 51 2.63 -6.49 6.83
C LEU A 51 1.16 -6.61 6.44
N GLU A 52 0.33 -7.06 7.37
CA GLU A 52 -1.12 -7.13 7.22
C GLU A 52 -1.82 -6.06 8.06
N PHE A 53 -2.86 -5.44 7.51
CA PHE A 53 -3.65 -4.41 8.17
C PHE A 53 -5.15 -4.67 7.98
N ASP A 54 -5.93 -4.35 9.00
CA ASP A 54 -7.39 -4.24 8.93
C ASP A 54 -7.81 -2.78 9.10
N LEU A 55 -8.20 -2.13 8.00
CA LEU A 55 -8.50 -0.70 7.95
C LEU A 55 -9.99 -0.44 7.74
N ARG A 56 -10.60 0.32 8.66
CA ARG A 56 -11.98 0.78 8.49
C ARG A 56 -12.00 2.15 7.84
N ALA A 57 -12.65 2.25 6.69
CA ALA A 57 -12.78 3.50 5.95
C ALA A 57 -14.10 3.57 5.16
N THR A 58 -14.32 4.71 4.49
CA THR A 58 -15.43 4.94 3.55
C THR A 58 -15.45 3.85 2.48
N ASP A 59 -16.66 3.41 2.09
CA ASP A 59 -16.82 2.53 0.93
C ASP A 59 -16.55 3.34 -0.35
N VAL A 60 -15.57 2.90 -1.13
CA VAL A 60 -15.19 3.59 -2.37
C VAL A 60 -15.88 3.02 -3.61
N GLY A 61 -16.68 1.97 -3.45
CA GLY A 61 -17.14 1.18 -4.59
C GLY A 61 -16.00 0.32 -5.13
N LYS A 62 -15.91 0.21 -6.46
CA LYS A 62 -14.86 -0.55 -7.13
C LYS A 62 -13.54 0.20 -7.07
N ILE A 63 -12.49 -0.43 -6.51
CA ILE A 63 -11.17 0.22 -6.39
C ILE A 63 -10.58 0.44 -7.79
N THR A 64 -10.21 1.69 -8.08
CA THR A 64 -9.64 2.10 -9.37
C THR A 64 -8.18 2.50 -9.26
N LYS A 65 -7.75 3.02 -8.10
CA LYS A 65 -6.38 3.48 -7.85
C LYS A 65 -6.07 3.47 -6.36
N ILE A 66 -4.81 3.33 -6.01
CA ILE A 66 -4.28 3.66 -4.68
C ILE A 66 -3.16 4.67 -4.78
N ASN A 67 -2.96 5.44 -3.72
CA ASN A 67 -1.74 6.22 -3.49
C ASN A 67 -1.13 5.73 -2.18
N ILE A 68 0.17 5.43 -2.20
CA ILE A 68 0.91 5.04 -1.00
C ILE A 68 2.26 5.74 -0.96
N GLY A 69 2.68 6.15 0.23
CA GLY A 69 3.98 6.77 0.43
C GLY A 69 4.32 7.00 1.88
N HIS A 70 5.51 7.57 2.11
CA HIS A 70 6.00 7.92 3.44
C HIS A 70 6.30 9.42 3.54
N ASP A 71 6.23 9.96 4.76
CA ASP A 71 6.40 11.39 5.06
C ASP A 71 7.82 11.76 5.53
N SER A 72 8.80 10.87 5.36
CA SER A 72 10.20 11.17 5.74
C SER A 72 10.76 12.35 4.96
N ASP A 73 11.38 13.28 5.68
CA ASP A 73 12.19 14.33 5.07
C ASP A 73 13.67 13.96 4.88
N ASP A 74 14.11 12.88 5.51
CA ASP A 74 15.47 12.36 5.45
C ASP A 74 15.71 11.59 4.14
N SER A 75 16.79 11.95 3.43
CA SER A 75 17.14 11.37 2.14
C SER A 75 17.76 9.97 2.26
N GLU A 76 18.26 9.60 3.45
CA GLU A 76 18.79 8.27 3.71
C GLU A 76 17.68 7.22 3.91
N GLN A 77 16.42 7.65 4.06
CA GLN A 77 15.28 6.76 4.22
C GLN A 77 14.73 6.31 2.86
N ASN A 78 14.96 5.03 2.57
CA ASN A 78 14.67 4.40 1.30
C ASN A 78 13.76 3.20 1.51
N TRP A 79 12.66 3.14 0.77
CA TRP A 79 11.75 2.01 0.80
C TRP A 79 11.54 1.43 -0.59
N PHE A 80 11.98 0.19 -0.80
CA PHE A 80 11.59 -0.56 -1.99
C PHE A 80 10.24 -1.24 -1.74
N LEU A 81 9.19 -0.72 -2.36
CA LEU A 81 7.86 -1.29 -2.30
C LEU A 81 7.71 -2.36 -3.40
N LYS A 82 7.42 -3.61 -3.02
CA LYS A 82 7.21 -4.70 -3.99
C LYS A 82 5.77 -4.68 -4.51
N SER A 83 4.81 -4.86 -3.61
CA SER A 83 3.38 -4.92 -3.98
C SER A 83 2.44 -4.63 -2.81
N ILE A 84 1.19 -4.32 -3.15
CA ILE A 84 0.07 -4.19 -2.22
C ILE A 84 -1.05 -5.12 -2.68
N GLN A 85 -1.70 -5.81 -1.75
CA GLN A 85 -2.95 -6.53 -1.98
C GLN A 85 -4.04 -5.90 -1.11
N ILE A 86 -5.23 -5.70 -1.68
CA ILE A 86 -6.39 -5.16 -0.96
C ILE A 86 -7.60 -6.06 -1.18
N GLU A 87 -8.24 -6.47 -0.09
CA GLU A 87 -9.52 -7.18 -0.11
C GLU A 87 -10.63 -6.30 0.50
N SER A 88 -11.76 -6.18 -0.20
CA SER A 88 -12.96 -5.48 0.27
C SER A 88 -14.22 -6.02 -0.41
N ASN A 89 -15.30 -6.25 0.35
CA ASN A 89 -16.61 -6.66 -0.19
C ASN A 89 -16.50 -7.81 -1.22
N ASP A 90 -15.74 -8.86 -0.91
CA ASP A 90 -15.43 -10.03 -1.75
C ASP A 90 -14.57 -9.78 -3.00
N GLU A 91 -14.16 -8.55 -3.26
CA GLU A 91 -13.21 -8.21 -4.33
C GLU A 91 -11.77 -8.22 -3.83
N HIS A 92 -10.85 -8.66 -4.69
CA HIS A 92 -9.43 -8.79 -4.41
C HIS A 92 -8.65 -8.04 -5.48
N TYR A 93 -7.78 -7.14 -5.05
CA TYR A 93 -6.99 -6.27 -5.90
C TYR A 93 -5.51 -6.47 -5.59
N THR A 94 -4.68 -6.62 -6.63
CA THR A 94 -3.22 -6.64 -6.51
C THR A 94 -2.69 -5.39 -7.21
N PHE A 95 -1.69 -4.76 -6.60
CA PHE A 95 -1.01 -3.59 -7.14
C PHE A 95 0.49 -3.89 -7.12
N THR A 96 1.06 -4.15 -8.30
CA THR A 96 2.51 -4.35 -8.42
C THR A 96 3.22 -3.00 -8.50
N ALA A 97 4.20 -2.76 -7.62
CA ALA A 97 5.00 -1.54 -7.59
C ALA A 97 6.42 -1.77 -8.10
N ASN A 98 7.18 -2.66 -7.45
CA ASN A 98 8.60 -2.96 -7.70
C ASN A 98 9.45 -1.70 -7.92
N ARG A 99 9.38 -0.76 -6.97
CA ARG A 99 9.93 0.58 -7.13
C ARG A 99 10.43 1.15 -5.81
N TRP A 100 11.48 1.97 -5.90
CA TRP A 100 11.94 2.80 -4.79
C TRP A 100 11.00 3.99 -4.55
N LEU A 101 10.55 4.11 -3.30
CA LEU A 101 10.01 5.31 -2.69
C LEU A 101 11.13 5.93 -1.85
N SER A 102 11.75 6.96 -2.41
CA SER A 102 13.01 7.54 -1.90
C SER A 102 13.22 8.92 -2.50
N LYS A 103 13.98 9.79 -1.81
CA LYS A 103 14.42 11.09 -2.35
C LYS A 103 15.67 11.00 -3.23
N GLU A 104 16.39 9.87 -3.23
CA GLU A 104 17.67 9.69 -3.92
C GLU A 104 17.71 8.49 -4.88
N LYS A 105 16.67 7.64 -4.86
CA LYS A 105 16.55 6.45 -5.72
C LYS A 105 15.34 6.55 -6.66
N ASP A 106 15.43 5.88 -7.81
CA ASP A 106 14.48 5.91 -8.93
C ASP A 106 14.08 7.32 -9.39
N ASP A 107 12.82 7.74 -9.14
CA ASP A 107 12.27 9.01 -9.61
C ASP A 107 12.29 10.13 -8.54
N ASN A 108 12.98 9.89 -7.43
CA ASN A 108 13.10 10.79 -6.28
C ASN A 108 11.77 11.16 -5.60
N LYS A 109 10.73 10.32 -5.74
CA LYS A 109 9.48 10.45 -5.00
C LYS A 109 9.36 9.41 -3.90
N THR A 110 8.82 9.85 -2.77
CA THR A 110 8.50 9.03 -1.59
C THR A 110 7.08 8.45 -1.62
N TYR A 111 6.39 8.55 -2.76
CA TYR A 111 5.04 8.06 -2.98
C TYR A 111 4.83 7.55 -4.40
N ILE A 112 3.79 6.74 -4.60
CA ILE A 112 3.36 6.24 -5.90
C ILE A 112 1.84 6.09 -5.98
N ASP A 113 1.31 6.41 -7.16
CA ASP A 113 -0.04 6.06 -7.57
C ASP A 113 -0.01 4.72 -8.34
N LEU A 114 -0.86 3.76 -7.97
CA LEU A 114 -0.96 2.46 -8.62
C LEU A 114 -2.40 2.16 -9.00
N THR A 115 -2.62 1.59 -10.18
CA THR A 115 -3.88 0.99 -10.59
C THR A 115 -3.85 -0.52 -10.35
N PRO A 116 -4.98 -1.19 -10.11
CA PRO A 116 -4.97 -2.63 -9.93
C PRO A 116 -4.37 -3.33 -11.16
N ASP A 117 -3.56 -4.36 -10.91
CA ASP A 117 -3.13 -5.31 -11.91
C ASP A 117 -4.40 -5.88 -12.57
N GLY A 118 -4.48 -5.81 -13.90
CA GLY A 118 -5.68 -6.23 -14.64
C GLY A 118 -6.16 -7.61 -14.19
N ARG A 119 -7.50 -7.79 -14.07
CA ARG A 119 -8.15 -9.00 -13.51
C ARG A 119 -7.40 -10.26 -13.94
N LYS A 120 -6.71 -10.92 -13.00
CA LYS A 120 -6.32 -12.31 -13.19
C LYS A 120 -7.61 -13.13 -13.14
N THR A 121 -8.24 -13.35 -14.28
CA THR A 121 -9.23 -14.43 -14.40
C THR A 121 -8.55 -15.71 -13.91
N PRO A 122 -9.12 -16.42 -12.93
CA PRO A 122 -8.68 -17.78 -12.65
C PRO A 122 -8.73 -18.55 -13.96
N PRO A 123 -7.75 -19.44 -14.26
CA PRO A 123 -7.89 -20.31 -15.42
C PRO A 123 -9.24 -21.01 -15.32
N SER A 124 -10.06 -20.85 -16.37
CA SER A 124 -11.28 -21.63 -16.54
C SER A 124 -10.89 -23.10 -16.47
N SER A 125 -11.50 -23.84 -15.53
CA SER A 125 -11.29 -25.27 -15.34
C SER A 125 -11.53 -26.06 -16.62
#